data_AF-A0AAV0XM56-F1
#
_entry.id   AF-A0AAV0XM56-F1
#
_cell.length_a   1.000
_cell.length_b   1.000
_cell.length_c   1.000
_cell.angle_alpha   90.00
_cell.angle_beta   90.00
_cell.angle_gamma   90.00
#
_symmetry.space_group_name_H-M   'P 1'
#
loop_
_entity.id
_entity.type
_entity.pdbx_description
1 polymer ?
#
loop_
_entity_poly.entity_id
_entity_poly.type
_entity_poly.pdbx_seq_one_letter_code
_entity_poly.pdbx_strand_id
1 'polypeptide(L)'
;MIKKDCNGHQINQWAARKSAHEIFCKICSTTMNVTLKGFQALNQHSNSSKHKEHSKTKLALNQLRLSTATTSDDQPLEATVKSTLKLFNPNDCAKRAELIWVMKMVTSNFSASSCTDIASIFN
;
A
#
# COMPACT_ATOMS: atom_id res chain seq x y z
N MET A 1 6.96 -6.55 13.90
CA MET A 1 6.16 -7.74 13.52
C MET A 1 4.80 -7.27 13.01
N ILE A 2 4.45 -7.53 11.74
CA ILE A 2 3.19 -7.07 11.15
C ILE A 2 2.08 -8.05 11.56
N LYS A 3 1.05 -7.57 12.27
CA LYS A 3 -0.11 -8.40 12.66
C LYS A 3 -1.05 -8.60 11.47
N LYS A 4 -1.45 -9.86 11.25
CA LYS A 4 -2.42 -10.29 10.23
C LYS A 4 -3.77 -10.56 10.88
N ASP A 5 -4.84 -10.37 10.13
CA ASP A 5 -6.20 -10.75 10.53
C ASP A 5 -6.47 -12.25 10.31
N CYS A 6 -7.66 -12.72 10.72
CA CYS A 6 -8.10 -14.11 10.52
C CYS A 6 -8.24 -14.55 9.06
N ASN A 7 -8.23 -13.61 8.11
CA ASN A 7 -8.27 -13.89 6.67
C ASN A 7 -6.87 -13.79 6.02
N GLY A 8 -5.82 -13.56 6.82
CA GLY A 8 -4.44 -13.46 6.35
C GLY A 8 -4.03 -12.09 5.80
N HIS A 9 -4.92 -11.08 5.80
CA HIS A 9 -4.57 -9.73 5.35
C HIS A 9 -3.85 -8.96 6.45
N GLN A 10 -2.92 -8.10 6.06
CA GLN A 10 -2.20 -7.26 7.01
C GLN A 10 -3.11 -6.13 7.50
N ILE A 11 -3.20 -5.95 8.83
CA ILE A 11 -4.16 -5.01 9.43
C ILE A 11 -3.86 -3.56 9.04
N ASN A 12 -2.59 -3.18 8.88
CA ASN A 12 -2.20 -1.83 8.45
C ASN A 12 -2.71 -1.46 7.04
N GLN A 13 -3.01 -2.45 6.19
CA GLN A 13 -3.52 -2.20 4.85
C GLN A 13 -4.95 -1.67 4.88
N TRP A 14 -5.78 -2.20 5.77
CA TRP A 14 -7.22 -1.91 5.80
C TRP A 14 -7.69 -1.11 7.02
N ALA A 15 -6.99 -1.20 8.14
CA ALA A 15 -7.30 -0.46 9.35
C ALA A 15 -6.41 0.79 9.45
N ALA A 16 -7.03 1.94 9.72
CA ALA A 16 -6.35 3.17 10.11
C ALA A 16 -6.73 3.53 11.54
N ARG A 17 -5.74 3.89 12.36
CA ARG A 17 -6.00 4.44 13.69
C ARG A 17 -6.60 5.83 13.55
N LYS A 18 -7.78 6.06 14.13
CA LYS A 18 -8.40 7.39 14.20
C LYS A 18 -8.15 8.04 15.56
N SER A 19 -8.27 7.26 16.63
CA SER A 19 -8.01 7.69 18.01
C SER A 19 -7.36 6.56 18.82
N ALA A 20 -7.07 6.80 20.10
CA ALA A 20 -6.56 5.79 21.02
C ALA A 20 -7.51 4.57 21.12
N HIS A 21 -8.81 4.82 20.99
CA HIS A 21 -9.89 3.87 21.24
C HIS A 21 -10.69 3.47 20.00
N GLU A 22 -10.44 4.12 18.87
CA GLU A 22 -11.21 3.96 17.64
C GLU A 22 -10.32 3.66 16.45
N ILE A 23 -10.72 2.67 15.69
CA ILE A 23 -10.09 2.26 14.44
C ILE A 23 -11.09 2.42 13.31
N PHE A 24 -10.64 3.01 12.21
CA PHE A 24 -11.41 3.12 10.99
C PHE A 24 -11.02 2.01 10.01
N CYS A 25 -12.00 1.29 9.48
CA CYS A 25 -11.80 0.34 8.40
C CYS A 25 -12.02 1.01 7.04
N LYS A 26 -10.96 1.09 6.24
CA LYS A 26 -10.98 1.66 4.87
C LYS A 26 -11.80 0.80 3.89
N ILE A 27 -11.91 -0.50 4.15
CA ILE A 27 -12.65 -1.44 3.29
C ILE A 27 -14.15 -1.27 3.49
N CYS A 28 -14.59 -1.30 4.75
CA CYS A 28 -16.01 -1.25 5.11
C CYS A 28 -16.55 0.18 5.22
N SER A 29 -15.65 1.18 5.28
CA SER A 29 -15.95 2.58 5.59
C SER A 29 -16.66 2.75 6.93
N THR A 30 -16.26 1.96 7.93
CA THR A 30 -16.89 1.92 9.25
C THR A 30 -15.85 2.09 10.35
N THR A 31 -16.20 2.84 11.39
CA THR A 31 -15.40 2.96 12.62
C THR A 31 -15.77 1.84 13.59
N MET A 32 -14.78 1.26 14.25
CA MET A 32 -14.95 0.28 15.31
C MET A 32 -14.22 0.73 16.57
N ASN A 33 -14.86 0.50 17.71
CA ASN A 33 -14.26 0.74 19.01
C ASN A 33 -13.44 -0.48 19.45
N VAL A 34 -12.22 -0.25 19.90
CA VAL A 34 -11.28 -1.31 20.32
C VAL A 34 -10.99 -1.28 21.82
N THR A 35 -11.62 -0.41 22.60
CA THR A 35 -11.32 -0.21 24.02
C THR A 35 -11.49 -1.48 24.86
N LEU A 36 -12.54 -2.26 24.62
CA LEU A 36 -12.88 -3.42 25.45
C LEU A 36 -12.31 -4.75 24.94
N LYS A 37 -12.17 -4.89 23.61
CA LYS A 37 -11.82 -6.17 22.97
C LYS A 37 -10.48 -6.15 22.25
N GLY A 38 -9.85 -4.99 22.11
CA GLY A 38 -8.56 -4.81 21.45
C GLY A 38 -8.50 -5.50 20.09
N PHE A 39 -7.57 -6.46 19.96
CA PHE A 39 -7.35 -7.21 18.72
C PHE A 39 -8.51 -8.12 18.32
N GLN A 40 -9.30 -8.62 19.27
CA GLN A 40 -10.44 -9.48 18.95
C GLN A 40 -11.54 -8.72 18.19
N ALA A 41 -11.71 -7.43 18.44
CA ALA A 41 -12.65 -6.61 17.67
C ALA A 41 -12.27 -6.51 16.20
N LEU A 42 -10.97 -6.41 15.89
CA LEU A 42 -10.45 -6.40 14.52
C LEU A 42 -10.73 -7.73 13.82
N ASN A 43 -10.45 -8.86 14.48
CA ASN A 43 -10.73 -10.20 13.94
C ASN A 43 -12.24 -10.45 13.75
N GLN A 44 -13.07 -9.98 14.68
CA GLN A 44 -14.52 -10.08 14.55
C GLN A 44 -15.01 -9.26 13.34
N HIS A 45 -14.49 -8.05 13.16
CA HIS A 45 -14.82 -7.21 12.03
C HIS A 45 -14.37 -7.82 10.70
N SER A 46 -13.14 -8.31 10.61
CA SER A 46 -12.61 -8.93 9.40
C SER A 46 -13.38 -10.19 9.01
N ASN A 47 -13.98 -10.88 9.98
CA ASN A 47 -14.80 -12.06 9.73
C ASN A 47 -16.22 -11.74 9.20
N SER A 48 -16.64 -10.47 9.23
CA SER A 48 -17.96 -10.07 8.70
C SER A 48 -18.05 -10.31 7.19
N SER A 49 -19.22 -10.74 6.71
CA SER A 49 -19.45 -11.04 5.28
C SER A 49 -19.09 -9.83 4.39
N LYS A 50 -19.52 -8.64 4.80
CA LYS A 50 -19.23 -7.37 4.12
C LYS A 50 -17.73 -7.12 3.98
N HIS A 51 -16.95 -7.35 5.04
CA HIS A 51 -15.51 -7.16 4.99
C HIS A 51 -14.86 -8.17 4.03
N LYS A 52 -15.23 -9.45 4.12
CA LYS A 52 -14.66 -10.52 3.27
C LYS A 52 -14.94 -10.30 1.79
N GLU A 53 -16.12 -9.82 1.45
CA GLU A 53 -16.49 -9.53 0.08
C GLU A 53 -15.70 -8.32 -0.45
N HIS A 54 -15.73 -7.22 0.29
CA HIS A 54 -15.02 -6.02 -0.12
C HIS A 54 -13.50 -6.15 -0.06
N SER A 55 -12.93 -7.00 0.80
CA SER A 55 -11.48 -7.21 0.87
C SER A 55 -10.95 -7.83 -0.42
N LYS A 56 -11.71 -8.74 -1.05
CA LYS A 56 -11.32 -9.36 -2.33
C LYS A 56 -11.11 -8.33 -3.43
N THR A 57 -11.91 -7.27 -3.46
CA THR A 57 -11.83 -6.24 -4.50
C THR A 57 -10.94 -5.08 -4.09
N LYS A 58 -11.10 -4.57 -2.86
CA LYS A 58 -10.43 -3.34 -2.38
C LYS A 58 -8.98 -3.54 -1.93
N LEU A 59 -8.60 -4.77 -1.62
CA LEU A 59 -7.19 -5.14 -1.35
C LEU A 59 -6.54 -5.85 -2.54
N ALA A 60 -7.26 -6.06 -3.65
CA ALA A 60 -6.68 -6.66 -4.84
C ALA A 60 -5.50 -5.80 -5.35
N LEU A 61 -4.39 -6.47 -5.65
CA LEU A 61 -3.18 -5.85 -6.23
C LEU A 61 -3.42 -5.22 -7.61
N ASN A 62 -4.56 -5.54 -8.24
CA ASN A 62 -4.97 -5.03 -9.53
C ASN A 62 -5.71 -3.68 -9.43
N GLN A 63 -6.06 -3.22 -8.23
CA GLN A 63 -6.76 -1.95 -8.07
C GLN A 63 -5.77 -0.77 -8.09
N LEU A 64 -6.02 0.19 -8.99
CA LEU A 64 -5.32 1.46 -9.00
C LEU A 64 -5.71 2.31 -7.79
N ARG A 65 -4.73 2.95 -7.15
CA ARG A 65 -4.93 3.85 -6.02
C ARG A 65 -4.85 5.29 -6.49
N LEU A 66 -5.79 6.11 -6.06
CA LEU A 66 -5.75 7.55 -6.30
C LEU A 66 -4.92 8.22 -5.20
N SER A 67 -3.90 8.98 -5.58
CA SER A 67 -3.12 9.83 -4.68
C SER A 67 -3.12 11.26 -5.19
N THR A 68 -3.21 12.20 -4.27
CA THR A 68 -3.03 13.62 -4.54
C THR A 68 -1.55 13.93 -4.38
N ALA A 69 -0.87 14.31 -5.46
CA ALA A 69 0.51 14.76 -5.37
C ALA A 69 0.51 16.26 -5.07
N THR A 70 1.00 16.64 -3.89
CA THR A 70 1.40 18.02 -3.60
C THR A 70 2.86 18.15 -4.02
N THR A 71 3.11 18.88 -5.11
CA THR A 71 4.47 19.31 -5.46
C THR A 71 4.90 20.37 -4.46
N SER A 72 5.68 19.97 -3.46
CA SER A 72 6.43 20.90 -2.62
C SER A 72 7.71 21.26 -3.37
N ASP A 73 7.62 22.18 -4.33
CA ASP A 73 8.80 22.87 -4.83
C ASP A 73 9.02 24.09 -3.93
N ASP A 74 10.20 24.18 -3.33
CA ASP A 74 10.70 25.34 -2.57
C ASP A 74 10.76 26.57 -3.48
N GLN A 75 9.69 27.38 -3.54
CA GLN A 75 9.77 28.78 -3.96
C GLN A 75 8.68 29.67 -3.31
N PRO A 76 8.95 30.97 -3.09
CA PRO A 76 8.13 31.82 -2.23
C PRO A 76 6.96 32.47 -2.97
N LEU A 77 5.83 32.50 -2.26
CA LEU A 77 4.65 33.38 -2.38
C LEU A 77 3.77 33.29 -3.65
N GLU A 78 2.49 33.01 -3.38
CA GLU A 78 1.31 33.10 -4.26
C GLU A 78 1.28 32.21 -5.51
N ALA A 79 1.06 30.91 -5.30
CA ALA A 79 0.61 30.03 -6.38
C ALA A 79 -0.60 29.20 -5.94
N THR A 80 -1.69 29.31 -6.70
CA THR A 80 -2.85 28.43 -6.63
C THR A 80 -2.39 26.97 -6.60
N VAL A 81 -2.67 26.25 -5.51
CA VAL A 81 -2.28 24.84 -5.32
C VAL A 81 -2.96 23.98 -6.39
N LYS A 82 -2.26 23.73 -7.51
CA LYS A 82 -2.72 22.80 -8.54
C LYS A 82 -2.55 21.38 -8.03
N SER A 83 -3.58 20.88 -7.37
CA SER A 83 -3.65 19.49 -6.94
C SER A 83 -3.71 18.59 -8.17
N THR A 84 -2.61 17.90 -8.46
CA THR A 84 -2.58 16.91 -9.55
C THR A 84 -2.97 15.55 -8.97
N LEU A 85 -4.11 15.04 -9.44
CA LEU A 85 -4.56 13.68 -9.12
C LEU A 85 -3.76 12.67 -9.94
N LYS A 86 -3.19 11.67 -9.26
CA LYS A 86 -2.46 10.56 -9.91
C LYS A 86 -3.07 9.23 -9.50
N LEU A 87 -3.38 8.39 -10.48
CA LEU A 87 -3.67 6.97 -10.27
C LEU A 87 -2.35 6.21 -10.32
N PHE A 88 -2.09 5.34 -9.35
CA PHE A 88 -0.87 4.53 -9.32
C PHE A 88 -1.18 3.10 -8.87
N ASN A 89 -0.50 2.12 -9.47
CA ASN A 89 -0.45 0.77 -8.90
C ASN A 89 0.79 0.69 -7.99
N PRO A 90 0.67 0.18 -6.74
CA PRO A 90 1.85 -0.03 -5.90
C PRO A 90 2.91 -0.95 -6.53
N ASN A 91 2.53 -1.86 -7.44
CA ASN A 91 3.48 -2.69 -8.19
C ASN A 91 4.24 -1.92 -9.28
N ASP A 92 3.79 -0.74 -9.69
CA ASP A 92 4.46 0.03 -10.75
C ASP A 92 5.82 0.54 -10.29
N CYS A 93 5.99 0.81 -8.98
CA CYS A 93 7.29 1.20 -8.44
C CYS A 93 8.33 0.08 -8.58
N ALA A 94 7.96 -1.16 -8.30
CA ALA A 94 8.84 -2.32 -8.46
C ALA A 94 9.18 -2.55 -9.94
N LYS A 95 8.17 -2.60 -10.81
CA LYS A 95 8.35 -2.77 -12.27
C LYS A 95 9.19 -1.66 -12.89
N ARG A 96 8.99 -0.42 -12.43
CA ARG A 96 9.79 0.73 -12.90
C ARG A 96 11.23 0.63 -12.44
N ALA A 97 11.48 0.20 -11.20
CA ALA A 97 12.84 -0.05 -10.73
C ALA A 97 13.52 -1.16 -11.54
N GLU A 98 12.81 -2.26 -11.82
CA GLU A 98 13.27 -3.35 -12.67
C GLU A 98 13.60 -2.86 -14.09
N LEU A 99 12.71 -2.09 -14.72
CA LEU A 99 12.94 -1.51 -16.05
C LEU A 99 14.15 -0.58 -16.09
N ILE A 100 14.26 0.34 -15.13
CA ILE A 100 15.41 1.26 -15.04
C ILE A 100 16.70 0.47 -14.87
N TRP A 101 16.67 -0.56 -14.03
CA TRP A 101 17.82 -1.42 -13.81
C TRP A 101 18.21 -2.20 -15.07
N VAL A 102 17.25 -2.81 -15.78
CA VAL A 102 17.49 -3.50 -17.07
C VAL A 102 18.06 -2.54 -18.10
N MET A 103 17.48 -1.35 -18.26
CA MET A 103 18.00 -0.33 -19.17
C MET A 103 19.44 0.05 -18.82
N LYS A 104 19.73 0.21 -17.52
CA LYS A 104 21.09 0.53 -17.06
C LYS A 104 22.08 -0.60 -17.40
N MET A 105 21.70 -1.86 -17.17
CA MET A 105 22.51 -3.03 -17.52
C MET A 105 22.86 -3.05 -19.01
N VAL A 106 21.87 -2.81 -19.89
CA VAL A 106 22.09 -2.73 -21.33
C VAL A 106 23.02 -1.57 -21.70
N THR A 107 22.80 -0.37 -21.17
CA THR A 107 23.66 0.79 -21.47
C THR A 107 25.11 0.63 -21.00
N SER A 108 25.33 -0.16 -19.94
CA SER A 108 26.64 -0.45 -19.40
C SER A 108 27.23 -1.76 -19.95
N ASN A 109 26.56 -2.39 -20.91
CA ASN A 109 26.99 -3.63 -21.58
C ASN A 109 27.29 -4.78 -20.60
N PHE A 110 26.54 -4.86 -19.49
CA PHE A 110 26.63 -5.98 -18.57
C PHE A 110 25.94 -7.21 -19.16
N SER A 111 26.57 -8.37 -19.03
CA SER A 111 25.97 -9.62 -19.48
C SER A 111 24.89 -10.08 -18.50
N ALA A 112 23.87 -10.79 -19.02
CA ALA A 112 22.83 -11.40 -18.19
C ALA A 112 23.41 -12.39 -17.16
N SER A 113 24.55 -13.01 -17.47
CA SER A 113 25.27 -13.90 -16.56
C SER A 113 25.84 -13.21 -15.32
N SER A 114 26.08 -11.90 -15.34
CA SER A 114 26.51 -11.14 -14.14
C SER A 114 25.40 -10.96 -13.11
N CYS A 115 24.16 -11.34 -13.43
CA CYS A 115 22.98 -11.07 -12.61
C CYS A 115 22.42 -12.32 -11.92
N THR A 116 23.01 -13.50 -12.10
CA THR A 116 22.50 -14.77 -11.54
C THR A 116 22.52 -14.78 -10.02
N ASP A 117 23.49 -14.10 -9.41
CA ASP A 117 23.68 -14.11 -7.96
C ASP A 117 22.81 -13.07 -7.24
N ILE A 118 22.18 -12.13 -7.97
CA ILE A 118 21.37 -11.08 -7.33
C ILE A 118 20.14 -11.65 -6.62
N ALA A 119 19.60 -12.76 -7.11
CA ALA A 119 18.50 -13.48 -6.48
C ALA A 119 18.89 -14.05 -5.11
N SER A 120 20.17 -14.38 -4.90
CA SER A 120 20.67 -14.90 -3.61
C SER A 120 20.74 -13.83 -2.52
N ILE A 121 20.76 -12.54 -2.88
CA ILE A 121 20.82 -11.42 -1.92
C ILE A 121 19.48 -11.19 -1.21
N PHE A 122 18.37 -11.59 -1.84
CA PHE A 122 17.01 -11.32 -1.37
C PHE A 122 16.28 -12.55 -0.80
N ASN A 123 16.99 -13.67 -0.61
CA ASN A 123 16.44 -14.93 -0.11
C ASN A 123 16.79 -15.16 1.37
#